data_AF-A0A5C8LSR3-F1
#
_entry.id   AF-A0A5C8LSR3-F1
#
_cell.length_a   1.000
_cell.length_b   1.000
_cell.length_c   1.000
_cell.angle_alpha   90.00
_cell.angle_beta   90.00
_cell.angle_gamma   90.00
#
_symmetry.space_group_name_H-M   'P 1'
#
loop_
_entity.id
_entity.type
_entity.pdbx_description
1 polymer ?
#
loop_
_entity_poly.entity_id
_entity_poly.type
_entity_poly.pdbx_seq_one_letter_code
_entity_poly.pdbx_strand_id
1 'polypeptide(L)'
;MLHISSFSEESIQKILATLEESSEVNCELPGGGWMHIEDNLPYLIVYRQVNEDTGIKKMINSGGAYLIIGKKDFQGYQKLLKALSHQLSTKFGSYMLFEMYLGDLESKTFYIKGPAKRISTTLEILKKELTKSSGLSSGINLSAEIKNLENRQAEGVEPLISIQHAKDSGALWIGLEIPPIFRDKEYHLYPLFFRKFRDFLINSVQKAVYDFIRVQTKNPIKSYYALGRKSLKQKVFEIDKELAEIEKSFQFLWLVSPVNIQNIKQTFFESKYEKVLDYHYRLLPIDPDILKRKLYNLKIEDINDPAMSYIFHEKREELDQQITMLNERGSKNFFYNSIRLYKGIDNEICEQAELILQDVSEKEKTKDKDNCNATYFRDLALQEFSHYMKQDENFKCKVHLRDDVNIMMVSQGELYIPSDYKMSMTEAEALIQHEVGTHALTFYNGQQQPLQQLSVGLADYDTLQEGLAVMSEYLIGGLTANRLRTLAGRVVAGKALMDGGDFQQIFRLLTQEKGFSPESAFNITSRIMQGGGFIKDIIYLKGLVLLRNYLQKGGDYEPLLAGKFSLKHLDVVKELTERQVLNPPKLRPSYLTSDIAKERLQLIREGLPISQMINP
;
A
#
# COMPACT_ATOMS: atom_id res chain seq x y z
N MET A 1 -3.65 31.24 2.90
CA MET A 1 -2.63 31.37 3.96
C MET A 1 -2.72 32.76 4.55
N LEU A 2 -2.80 32.88 5.87
CA LEU A 2 -2.87 34.14 6.59
C LEU A 2 -1.49 34.53 7.12
N HIS A 3 -1.12 35.80 7.01
CA HIS A 3 0.09 36.35 7.62
C HIS A 3 -0.33 37.24 8.79
N ILE A 4 0.01 36.84 10.01
CA ILE A 4 -0.37 37.53 11.24
C ILE A 4 0.88 38.15 11.85
N SER A 5 0.99 39.47 11.75
CA SER A 5 2.14 40.24 12.25
C SER A 5 2.07 40.53 13.75
N SER A 6 0.87 40.51 14.33
CA SER A 6 0.63 40.69 15.77
C SER A 6 -0.66 40.00 16.22
N PHE A 7 -0.75 39.59 17.49
CA PHE A 7 -1.97 38.98 18.05
C PHE A 7 -2.98 40.03 18.55
N SER A 8 -3.38 40.96 17.67
CA SER A 8 -4.49 41.88 17.95
C SER A 8 -5.82 41.11 18.00
N GLU A 9 -6.84 41.67 18.66
CA GLU A 9 -8.18 41.06 18.70
C GLU A 9 -8.74 40.82 17.29
N GLU A 10 -8.58 41.80 16.39
CA GLU A 10 -8.97 41.68 14.98
C GLU A 10 -8.25 40.54 14.26
N SER A 11 -6.93 40.38 14.50
CA SER A 11 -6.14 39.32 13.89
C SER A 11 -6.55 37.93 14.39
N ILE A 12 -6.84 37.80 15.68
CA ILE A 12 -7.36 36.55 16.25
C ILE A 12 -8.74 36.26 15.66
N GLN A 13 -9.66 37.22 15.65
CA GLN A 13 -10.99 37.03 15.08
C GLN A 13 -10.96 36.63 13.61
N LYS A 14 -10.03 37.18 12.82
CA LYS A 14 -9.81 36.77 11.43
C LYS A 14 -9.44 35.29 11.32
N ILE A 15 -8.55 34.79 12.18
CA ILE A 15 -8.20 33.35 12.22
C ILE A 15 -9.44 32.51 12.55
N LEU A 16 -10.19 32.91 13.58
CA LEU A 16 -11.39 32.21 14.04
C LEU A 16 -12.50 32.17 12.98
N ALA A 17 -12.75 33.28 12.28
CA ALA A 17 -13.73 33.35 11.19
C ALA A 17 -13.30 32.48 10.01
N THR A 18 -12.01 32.49 9.65
CA THR A 18 -11.49 31.63 8.57
C THR A 18 -11.67 30.14 8.93
N LEU A 19 -11.55 29.75 10.20
CA LEU A 19 -11.81 28.37 10.66
C LEU A 19 -13.27 27.95 10.52
N GLU A 20 -14.23 28.89 10.50
CA GLU A 20 -15.65 28.58 10.28
C GLU A 20 -16.00 28.48 8.79
N GLU A 21 -15.36 29.32 7.97
CA GLU A 21 -15.66 29.45 6.55
C GLU A 21 -14.86 28.50 5.65
N SER A 22 -13.66 28.09 6.08
CA SER A 22 -12.72 27.29 5.28
C SER A 22 -12.53 25.87 5.80
N SER A 23 -12.18 24.95 4.90
CA SER A 23 -11.84 23.56 5.24
C SER A 23 -10.47 23.42 5.91
N GLU A 24 -9.61 24.42 5.81
CA GLU A 24 -8.32 24.49 6.51
C GLU A 24 -7.88 25.94 6.75
N VAL A 25 -7.07 26.15 7.78
CA VAL A 25 -6.44 27.42 8.10
C VAL A 25 -4.95 27.23 8.26
N ASN A 26 -4.18 27.92 7.43
CA ASN A 26 -2.72 28.01 7.48
C ASN A 26 -2.31 29.43 7.85
N CYS A 27 -1.58 29.61 8.96
CA CYS A 27 -1.14 30.92 9.44
C CYS A 27 0.37 30.97 9.69
N GLU A 28 1.02 31.99 9.15
CA GLU A 28 2.30 32.48 9.65
C GLU A 28 2.05 33.39 10.85
N LEU A 29 2.76 33.12 11.96
CA LEU A 29 2.57 33.79 13.24
C LEU A 29 3.86 34.51 13.70
N PRO A 30 3.75 35.50 14.61
CA PRO A 30 4.88 36.30 15.07
C PRO A 30 6.07 35.48 15.60
N GLY A 31 7.30 35.93 15.31
CA GLY A 31 8.51 35.27 15.80
C GLY A 31 8.83 33.93 15.13
N GLY A 32 8.30 33.68 13.94
CA GLY A 32 8.53 32.45 13.16
C GLY A 32 7.64 31.29 13.57
N GLY A 33 6.54 31.56 14.28
CA GLY A 33 5.55 30.54 14.56
C GLY A 33 4.69 30.22 13.36
N TRP A 34 4.00 29.09 13.44
CA TRP A 34 3.21 28.55 12.35
C TRP A 34 2.01 27.81 12.91
N MET A 35 0.86 27.92 12.27
CA MET A 35 -0.32 27.15 12.63
C MET A 35 -0.96 26.54 11.40
N HIS A 36 -1.43 25.31 11.54
CA HIS A 36 -2.26 24.64 10.57
C HIS A 36 -3.36 23.89 11.30
N ILE A 37 -4.61 24.13 10.93
CA ILE A 37 -5.77 23.46 11.48
C ILE A 37 -6.71 23.12 10.33
N GLU A 38 -6.99 21.84 10.13
CA GLU A 38 -8.07 21.35 9.28
C GLU A 38 -9.42 21.43 9.99
N ASP A 39 -10.48 21.53 9.20
CA ASP A 39 -11.83 21.57 9.70
C ASP A 39 -12.17 20.35 10.55
N ASN A 40 -13.05 20.56 11.51
CA ASN A 40 -13.65 19.47 12.26
C ASN A 40 -12.67 18.61 13.08
N LEU A 41 -11.57 19.19 13.56
CA LEU A 41 -10.66 18.52 14.49
C LEU A 41 -10.77 19.10 15.92
N PRO A 42 -11.19 18.31 16.93
CA PRO A 42 -11.33 18.78 18.31
C PRO A 42 -10.02 18.83 19.11
N TYR A 43 -8.88 18.96 18.45
CA TYR A 43 -7.58 18.94 19.12
C TYR A 43 -6.57 19.88 18.44
N LEU A 44 -5.51 20.23 19.17
CA LEU A 44 -4.34 20.95 18.67
C LEU A 44 -3.07 20.40 19.29
N ILE A 45 -2.12 19.97 18.45
CA ILE A 45 -0.79 19.60 18.92
C ILE A 45 0.10 20.84 18.94
N VAL A 46 0.61 21.21 20.10
CA VAL A 46 1.40 22.43 20.31
C VAL A 46 2.87 22.08 20.51
N TYR A 47 3.73 22.69 19.71
CA TYR A 47 5.18 22.58 19.79
C TYR A 47 5.78 23.94 20.16
N ARG A 48 6.74 23.95 21.09
CA ARG A 48 7.54 25.15 21.37
C ARG A 48 8.81 25.12 20.53
N GLN A 49 9.12 26.24 19.89
CA GLN A 49 10.36 26.36 19.13
C GLN A 49 11.54 26.55 20.10
N VAL A 50 12.23 25.45 20.44
CA VAL A 50 13.35 25.49 21.39
C VAL A 50 14.68 25.80 20.69
N ASN A 51 14.96 25.24 19.50
CA ASN A 51 16.10 25.56 18.61
C ASN A 51 15.93 24.86 17.24
N GLU A 52 16.55 25.39 16.17
CA GLU A 52 16.37 24.89 14.79
C GLU A 52 16.86 23.44 14.57
N ASP A 53 17.89 23.00 15.31
CA ASP A 53 18.61 21.73 15.07
C ASP A 53 18.23 20.57 16.02
N THR A 54 17.25 20.74 16.90
CA THR A 54 16.98 19.76 17.98
C THR A 54 16.23 18.49 17.56
N GLY A 55 15.86 18.36 16.29
CA GLY A 55 15.05 17.22 15.80
C GLY A 55 13.54 17.39 15.98
N ILE A 56 13.05 18.13 17.00
CA ILE A 56 11.60 18.41 17.18
C ILE A 56 10.98 18.95 15.90
N LYS A 57 11.63 19.93 15.22
CA LYS A 57 11.09 20.51 13.99
C LYS A 57 10.85 19.47 12.89
N LYS A 58 11.67 18.41 12.85
CA LYS A 58 11.53 17.27 11.93
C LYS A 58 10.51 16.22 12.43
N MET A 59 10.13 16.28 13.71
CA MET A 59 9.00 15.55 14.28
C MET A 59 7.68 16.32 14.18
N ILE A 60 7.71 17.60 13.78
CA ILE A 60 6.49 18.41 13.65
C ILE A 60 5.60 17.78 12.57
N ASN A 61 4.42 17.38 13.05
CA ASN A 61 3.49 16.52 12.33
C ASN A 61 2.96 17.13 11.03
N SER A 62 2.69 16.25 10.06
CA SER A 62 1.62 16.39 9.05
C SER A 62 0.22 16.09 9.61
N GLY A 63 0.03 16.20 10.92
CA GLY A 63 -1.29 16.02 11.54
C GLY A 63 -2.23 17.13 11.09
N GLY A 64 -3.53 16.86 11.11
CA GLY A 64 -4.51 17.84 10.65
C GLY A 64 -4.60 19.09 11.53
N ALA A 65 -4.10 19.09 12.78
CA ALA A 65 -4.09 20.29 13.63
C ALA A 65 -2.83 20.42 14.50
N TYR A 66 -2.00 21.43 14.22
CA TYR A 66 -0.83 21.78 15.03
C TYR A 66 -0.51 23.28 15.07
N LEU A 67 0.19 23.69 16.12
CA LEU A 67 0.71 25.03 16.35
C LEU A 67 2.19 24.95 16.76
N ILE A 68 3.04 25.71 16.06
CA ILE A 68 4.43 25.98 16.43
C ILE A 68 4.47 27.37 17.06
N ILE A 69 4.83 27.44 18.33
CA ILE A 69 5.01 28.70 19.05
C ILE A 69 6.35 29.31 18.64
N GLY A 70 6.29 30.51 18.05
CA GLY A 70 7.46 31.29 17.66
C GLY A 70 8.26 31.84 18.84
N LYS A 71 9.43 32.42 18.53
CA LYS A 71 10.40 32.92 19.53
C LYS A 71 10.01 34.25 20.18
N LYS A 72 8.90 34.88 19.77
CA LYS A 72 8.45 36.22 20.22
C LYS A 72 6.97 36.19 20.57
N ASP A 73 6.54 37.12 21.43
CA ASP A 73 5.13 37.37 21.78
C ASP A 73 4.35 36.15 22.31
N PHE A 74 4.92 35.45 23.30
CA PHE A 74 4.30 34.27 23.92
C PHE A 74 2.91 34.58 24.51
N GLN A 75 2.73 35.77 25.09
CA GLN A 75 1.43 36.20 25.61
C GLN A 75 0.35 36.27 24.51
N GLY A 76 0.72 36.70 23.30
CA GLY A 76 -0.17 36.66 22.14
C GLY A 76 -0.57 35.23 21.75
N TYR A 77 0.35 34.27 21.78
CA TYR A 77 0.01 32.85 21.59
C TYR A 77 -0.95 32.33 22.66
N GLN A 78 -0.78 32.71 23.93
CA GLN A 78 -1.71 32.36 25.00
C GLN A 78 -3.12 32.93 24.73
N LYS A 79 -3.23 34.16 24.23
CA LYS A 79 -4.52 34.77 23.83
C LYS A 79 -5.17 33.98 22.70
N LEU A 80 -4.42 33.65 21.64
CA LEU A 80 -4.91 32.85 20.52
C LEU A 80 -5.40 31.46 21.00
N LEU A 81 -4.59 30.76 21.81
CA LEU A 81 -4.94 29.44 22.33
C LEU A 81 -6.23 29.46 23.16
N LYS A 82 -6.44 30.48 23.99
CA LYS A 82 -7.68 30.67 24.75
C LYS A 82 -8.88 30.86 23.81
N ALA A 83 -8.74 31.68 22.79
CA ALA A 83 -9.81 31.98 21.84
C ALA A 83 -10.19 30.74 21.00
N LEU A 84 -9.19 30.04 20.46
CA LEU A 84 -9.38 28.76 19.74
C LEU A 84 -10.06 27.72 20.64
N SER A 85 -9.58 27.59 21.88
CA SER A 85 -10.13 26.64 22.84
C SER A 85 -11.60 26.89 23.11
N HIS A 86 -12.00 28.15 23.27
CA HIS A 86 -13.39 28.52 23.52
C HIS A 86 -14.31 28.25 22.33
N GLN A 87 -13.91 28.67 21.11
CA GLN A 87 -14.72 28.48 19.91
C GLN A 87 -14.87 26.99 19.56
N LEU A 88 -13.76 26.25 19.56
CA LEU A 88 -13.76 24.84 19.16
C LEU A 88 -14.38 23.93 20.22
N SER A 89 -14.24 24.24 21.52
CA SER A 89 -14.98 23.50 22.56
C SER A 89 -16.48 23.78 22.49
N THR A 90 -16.90 24.99 22.13
CA THR A 90 -18.32 25.30 21.90
C THR A 90 -18.88 24.46 20.75
N LYS A 91 -18.11 24.31 19.66
CA LYS A 91 -18.49 23.49 18.50
C LYS A 91 -18.54 21.98 18.83
N PHE A 92 -17.52 21.44 19.51
CA PHE A 92 -17.36 19.99 19.70
C PHE A 92 -17.76 19.46 21.08
N GLY A 93 -18.08 20.33 22.03
CA GLY A 93 -18.31 20.02 23.44
C GLY A 93 -17.04 20.02 24.29
N SER A 94 -15.91 19.58 23.74
CA SER A 94 -14.59 19.66 24.38
C SER A 94 -13.48 19.83 23.35
N TYR A 95 -12.36 20.41 23.77
CA TYR A 95 -11.19 20.64 22.93
C TYR A 95 -9.90 20.21 23.61
N MET A 96 -9.02 19.49 22.92
CA MET A 96 -7.75 19.04 23.49
C MET A 96 -6.57 19.91 23.06
N LEU A 97 -5.83 20.44 24.03
CA LEU A 97 -4.53 21.07 23.82
C LEU A 97 -3.43 20.07 24.19
N PHE A 98 -2.68 19.60 23.22
CA PHE A 98 -1.66 18.56 23.41
C PHE A 98 -0.26 19.15 23.20
N GLU A 99 0.42 19.51 24.29
CA GLU A 99 1.75 20.11 24.25
C GLU A 99 2.85 19.03 24.21
N MET A 100 3.75 19.10 23.22
CA MET A 100 4.87 18.16 23.06
C MET A 100 6.20 18.88 23.18
N TYR A 101 7.12 18.31 23.96
CA TYR A 101 8.48 18.81 24.14
C TYR A 101 9.45 17.68 24.45
N LEU A 102 10.75 17.92 24.27
CA LEU A 102 11.78 16.95 24.64
C LEU A 102 12.10 17.06 26.13
N GLY A 103 12.29 15.92 26.77
CA GLY A 103 12.86 15.82 28.10
C GLY A 103 14.40 15.83 28.07
N ASP A 104 15.00 15.45 29.19
CA ASP A 104 16.44 15.40 29.37
C ASP A 104 17.13 14.44 28.39
N LEU A 105 18.38 14.73 28.03
CA LEU A 105 19.16 13.95 27.05
C LEU A 105 19.29 12.47 27.38
N GLU A 106 19.32 12.12 28.66
CA GLU A 106 19.46 10.74 29.14
C GLU A 106 18.12 10.06 29.44
N SER A 107 16.99 10.78 29.28
CA SER A 107 15.67 10.25 29.58
C SER A 107 15.30 9.12 28.62
N LYS A 108 14.74 8.04 29.17
CA LYS A 108 14.15 6.90 28.44
C LYS A 108 12.66 6.73 28.74
N THR A 109 12.05 7.74 29.37
CA THR A 109 10.69 7.69 29.87
C THR A 109 9.87 8.79 29.22
N PHE A 110 8.73 8.42 28.65
CA PHE A 110 7.69 9.38 28.30
C PHE A 110 6.93 9.79 29.56
N TYR A 111 6.83 11.09 29.82
CA TYR A 111 5.98 11.59 30.89
C TYR A 111 4.72 12.22 30.32
N ILE A 112 3.57 11.61 30.63
CA ILE A 112 2.24 12.07 30.23
C ILE A 112 1.66 12.89 31.39
N LYS A 113 1.65 14.22 31.26
CA LYS A 113 1.20 15.17 32.28
C LYS A 113 -0.21 15.65 31.96
N GLY A 114 -1.21 15.24 32.75
CA GLY A 114 -2.61 15.56 32.44
C GLY A 114 -3.56 15.30 33.60
N PRO A 115 -4.84 15.68 33.48
CA PRO A 115 -5.83 15.46 34.53
C PRO A 115 -6.27 13.98 34.56
N ALA A 116 -5.48 13.13 35.21
CA ALA A 116 -5.64 11.67 35.17
C ALA A 116 -7.02 11.18 35.61
N LYS A 117 -7.71 11.93 36.47
CA LYS A 117 -9.07 11.59 36.94
C LYS A 117 -10.18 11.87 35.91
N ARG A 118 -9.96 12.74 34.92
CA ARG A 118 -11.02 13.19 33.99
C ARG A 118 -10.97 12.50 32.62
N ILE A 119 -9.78 12.05 32.21
CA ILE A 119 -9.52 11.39 30.92
C ILE A 119 -8.66 10.13 31.10
N SER A 120 -8.91 9.37 32.16
CA SER A 120 -8.11 8.19 32.52
C SER A 120 -7.94 7.23 31.35
N THR A 121 -9.03 6.90 30.64
CA THR A 121 -9.00 5.99 29.49
C THR A 121 -8.05 6.47 28.38
N THR A 122 -8.15 7.74 27.98
CA THR A 122 -7.29 8.33 26.94
C THR A 122 -5.81 8.32 27.33
N LEU A 123 -5.48 8.68 28.58
CA LEU A 123 -4.10 8.68 29.04
C LEU A 123 -3.53 7.26 29.17
N GLU A 124 -4.34 6.31 29.62
CA GLU A 124 -3.93 4.89 29.68
C GLU A 124 -3.74 4.29 28.30
N ILE A 125 -4.55 4.66 27.30
CA ILE A 125 -4.32 4.28 25.89
C ILE A 125 -2.99 4.84 25.41
N LEU A 126 -2.72 6.14 25.63
CA LEU A 126 -1.45 6.74 25.24
C LEU A 126 -0.26 6.03 25.90
N LYS A 127 -0.33 5.76 27.21
CA LYS A 127 0.70 5.02 27.96
C LYS A 127 0.90 3.62 27.39
N LYS A 128 -0.18 2.90 27.10
CA LYS A 128 -0.15 1.55 26.51
C LYS A 128 0.47 1.55 25.12
N GLU A 129 0.19 2.54 24.28
CA GLU A 129 0.80 2.62 22.95
C GLU A 129 2.28 3.02 23.03
N LEU A 130 2.64 4.00 23.87
CA LEU A 130 4.03 4.44 24.05
C LEU A 130 4.94 3.38 24.71
N THR A 131 4.37 2.41 25.42
CA THR A 131 5.12 1.27 25.97
C THR A 131 5.38 0.16 24.95
N LYS A 132 4.71 0.16 23.79
CA LYS A 132 4.95 -0.79 22.68
C LYS A 132 6.20 -0.43 21.86
N SER A 133 7.26 0.01 22.54
CA SER A 133 8.51 0.48 21.92
C SER A 133 9.45 -0.63 21.49
N SER A 134 9.13 -1.90 21.80
CA SER A 134 9.96 -3.08 21.52
C SER A 134 10.29 -3.28 20.03
N GLY A 135 9.52 -2.69 19.12
CA GLY A 135 9.76 -2.73 17.68
C GLY A 135 10.71 -1.65 17.13
N LEU A 136 11.17 -0.70 17.95
CA LEU A 136 11.97 0.43 17.47
C LEU A 136 13.43 0.06 17.19
N SER A 137 14.08 -0.61 18.13
CA SER A 137 15.45 -1.12 18.00
C SER A 137 15.74 -2.13 19.11
N SER A 138 16.60 -3.11 18.81
CA SER A 138 17.11 -4.05 19.81
C SER A 138 17.80 -3.29 20.95
N GLY A 139 17.39 -3.56 22.19
CA GLY A 139 17.99 -2.98 23.39
C GLY A 139 17.45 -1.60 23.81
N ILE A 140 16.48 -1.04 23.08
CA ILE A 140 15.79 0.19 23.50
C ILE A 140 14.46 -0.17 24.14
N ASN A 141 14.39 -0.02 25.46
CA ASN A 141 13.15 -0.13 26.23
C ASN A 141 12.73 1.25 26.70
N LEU A 142 11.66 1.78 26.09
CA LEU A 142 11.03 3.00 26.55
C LEU A 142 9.95 2.67 27.55
N SER A 143 9.86 3.47 28.61
CA SER A 143 8.75 3.41 29.57
C SER A 143 7.84 4.63 29.40
N ALA A 144 6.61 4.55 29.90
CA ALA A 144 5.68 5.67 29.92
C ALA A 144 4.99 5.77 31.27
N GLU A 145 4.95 6.98 31.83
CA GLU A 145 4.37 7.28 33.14
C GLU A 145 3.33 8.40 33.04
N ILE A 146 2.22 8.24 33.76
CA ILE A 146 1.19 9.27 33.88
C ILE A 146 1.42 10.05 35.16
N LYS A 147 1.60 11.37 35.04
CA LYS A 147 1.78 12.29 36.17
C LYS A 147 0.58 13.23 36.26
N ASN A 148 -0.19 13.13 37.34
CA ASN A 148 -1.33 14.02 37.60
C ASN A 148 -0.84 15.33 38.23
N LEU A 149 -0.33 16.23 37.39
CA LEU A 149 0.26 17.51 37.80
C LEU A 149 -0.56 18.71 37.30
N GLU A 150 -0.49 19.80 38.06
CA GLU A 150 -1.03 21.10 37.66
C GLU A 150 -0.18 21.74 36.55
N ASN A 151 1.14 21.69 36.69
CA ASN A 151 2.09 22.10 35.66
C ASN A 151 2.33 20.95 34.68
N ARG A 152 2.10 21.19 33.39
CA ARG A 152 2.17 20.17 32.31
C ARG A 152 3.22 20.48 31.26
N GLN A 153 3.73 21.71 31.25
CA GLN A 153 4.84 22.18 30.44
C GLN A 153 6.20 21.69 30.98
N ALA A 154 7.28 21.97 30.23
CA ALA A 154 8.65 21.73 30.66
C ALA A 154 9.00 22.56 31.91
N GLU A 155 9.93 22.07 32.73
CA GLU A 155 10.36 22.78 33.93
C GLU A 155 11.00 24.14 33.59
N GLY A 156 10.70 25.17 34.38
CA GLY A 156 11.18 26.54 34.15
C GLY A 156 10.50 27.29 33.00
N VAL A 157 9.50 26.70 32.34
CA VAL A 157 8.78 27.31 31.22
C VAL A 157 7.38 27.79 31.64
N GLU A 158 6.95 28.93 31.08
CA GLU A 158 5.60 29.47 31.31
C GLU A 158 4.51 28.56 30.70
N PRO A 159 3.36 28.35 31.38
CA PRO A 159 2.29 27.47 30.91
C PRO A 159 1.56 28.03 29.67
N LEU A 160 1.03 27.14 28.81
CA LEU A 160 0.21 27.56 27.65
C LEU A 160 -1.10 28.23 28.07
N ILE A 161 -1.73 27.70 29.12
CA ILE A 161 -2.98 28.18 29.68
C ILE A 161 -3.04 27.79 31.15
N SER A 162 -3.65 28.62 32.01
CA SER A 162 -3.93 28.22 33.39
C SER A 162 -5.00 27.14 33.42
N ILE A 163 -4.98 26.25 34.42
CA ILE A 163 -6.00 25.21 34.59
C ILE A 163 -7.41 25.79 34.68
N GLN A 164 -7.57 26.94 35.36
CA GLN A 164 -8.88 27.58 35.49
C GLN A 164 -9.43 28.00 34.12
N HIS A 165 -8.65 28.75 33.34
CA HIS A 165 -9.05 29.11 31.97
C HIS A 165 -9.30 27.88 31.08
N ALA A 166 -8.51 26.81 31.19
CA ALA A 166 -8.78 25.59 30.41
C ALA A 166 -10.15 24.99 30.78
N LYS A 167 -10.52 24.99 32.06
CA LYS A 167 -11.86 24.55 32.50
C LYS A 167 -12.95 25.47 31.96
N ASP A 168 -12.75 26.79 32.08
CA ASP A 168 -13.73 27.81 31.67
C ASP A 168 -13.95 27.80 30.15
N SER A 169 -12.90 27.48 29.37
CA SER A 169 -12.97 27.38 27.91
C SER A 169 -13.31 25.97 27.41
N GLY A 170 -13.69 25.02 28.27
CA GLY A 170 -14.01 23.64 27.87
C GLY A 170 -12.83 22.82 27.31
N ALA A 171 -11.60 23.28 27.54
CA ALA A 171 -10.38 22.66 27.03
C ALA A 171 -9.74 21.68 28.03
N LEU A 172 -9.11 20.64 27.48
CA LEU A 172 -8.30 19.67 28.20
C LEU A 172 -6.86 19.77 27.74
N TRP A 173 -6.00 20.27 28.62
CA TRP A 173 -4.58 20.39 28.36
C TRP A 173 -3.82 19.13 28.80
N ILE A 174 -2.97 18.60 27.93
CA ILE A 174 -2.09 17.45 28.16
C ILE A 174 -0.68 17.86 27.74
N GLY A 175 0.32 17.53 28.55
CA GLY A 175 1.73 17.65 28.20
C GLY A 175 2.34 16.27 27.98
N LEU A 176 3.15 16.12 26.94
CA LEU A 176 3.94 14.93 26.66
C LEU A 176 5.42 15.31 26.59
N GLU A 177 6.18 14.80 27.55
CA GLU A 177 7.64 14.87 27.56
C GLU A 177 8.21 13.66 26.81
N ILE A 178 8.97 13.92 25.76
CA ILE A 178 9.49 12.92 24.82
C ILE A 178 10.97 12.66 25.13
N PRO A 179 11.38 11.40 25.37
CA PRO A 179 12.78 11.05 25.55
C PRO A 179 13.53 11.25 24.21
N PRO A 180 14.60 12.08 24.16
CA PRO A 180 15.32 12.42 22.93
C PRO A 180 16.32 11.33 22.50
N ILE A 181 15.97 10.05 22.62
CA ILE A 181 16.88 8.91 22.37
C ILE A 181 17.24 8.71 20.89
N PHE A 182 16.63 9.49 19.99
CA PHE A 182 16.88 9.46 18.55
C PHE A 182 18.07 10.31 18.11
N ARG A 183 18.79 10.90 19.06
CA ARG A 183 20.01 11.66 18.84
C ARG A 183 21.09 11.29 19.86
N ASP A 184 22.33 11.63 19.55
CA ASP A 184 23.45 11.54 20.49
C ASP A 184 23.56 12.79 21.40
N LYS A 185 24.61 12.83 22.23
CA LYS A 185 24.91 13.94 23.14
C LYS A 185 25.30 15.24 22.44
N GLU A 186 25.72 15.13 21.18
CA GLU A 186 26.11 16.25 20.31
C GLU A 186 24.93 16.72 19.43
N TYR A 187 23.74 16.18 19.67
CA TYR A 187 22.50 16.45 18.95
C TYR A 187 22.44 15.90 17.52
N HIS A 188 23.35 15.02 17.11
CA HIS A 188 23.27 14.34 15.82
C HIS A 188 22.15 13.29 15.83
N LEU A 189 21.28 13.36 14.82
CA LEU A 189 20.17 12.41 14.67
C LEU A 189 20.67 11.07 14.13
N TYR A 190 20.15 9.97 14.67
CA TYR A 190 20.25 8.64 14.06
C TYR A 190 19.16 8.49 12.99
N PRO A 191 19.42 8.67 11.67
CA PRO A 191 18.34 8.97 10.72
C PRO A 191 17.33 7.83 10.54
N LEU A 192 17.81 6.58 10.50
CA LEU A 192 16.94 5.39 10.37
C LEU A 192 16.10 5.17 11.63
N PHE A 193 16.72 5.34 12.80
CA PHE A 193 16.03 5.19 14.08
C PHE A 193 15.04 6.34 14.31
N PHE A 194 15.43 7.57 14.00
CA PHE A 194 14.58 8.76 14.09
C PHE A 194 13.30 8.59 13.28
N ARG A 195 13.39 8.05 12.06
CA ARG A 195 12.22 7.75 11.22
C ARG A 195 11.26 6.79 11.93
N LYS A 196 11.76 5.64 12.39
CA LYS A 196 10.97 4.65 13.13
C LYS A 196 10.34 5.23 14.40
N PHE A 197 11.12 5.99 15.17
CA PHE A 197 10.68 6.61 16.41
C PHE A 197 9.59 7.65 16.16
N ARG A 198 9.75 8.49 15.13
CA ARG A 198 8.75 9.48 14.71
C ARG A 198 7.44 8.80 14.33
N ASP A 199 7.49 7.79 13.47
CA ASP A 199 6.27 7.12 12.98
C ASP A 199 5.54 6.38 14.12
N PHE A 200 6.30 5.75 15.03
CA PHE A 200 5.80 5.17 16.28
C PHE A 200 5.09 6.19 17.18
N LEU A 201 5.74 7.34 17.40
CA LEU A 201 5.21 8.40 18.26
C LEU A 201 3.91 8.99 17.67
N ILE A 202 3.90 9.26 16.36
CA ILE A 202 2.73 9.79 15.65
C ILE A 202 1.53 8.86 15.82
N ASN A 203 1.71 7.57 15.53
CA ASN A 203 0.64 6.58 15.64
C ASN A 203 0.11 6.47 17.08
N SER A 204 1.01 6.47 18.06
CA SER A 204 0.64 6.42 19.48
C SER A 204 -0.20 7.63 19.90
N VAL A 205 0.20 8.84 19.48
CA VAL A 205 -0.53 10.08 19.75
C VAL A 205 -1.89 10.10 19.04
N GLN A 206 -1.96 9.71 17.77
CA GLN A 206 -3.22 9.69 17.00
C GLN A 206 -4.27 8.75 17.60
N LYS A 207 -3.87 7.56 18.07
CA LYS A 207 -4.79 6.64 18.76
C LYS A 207 -5.37 7.23 20.04
N ALA A 208 -4.55 7.93 20.82
CA ALA A 208 -5.00 8.61 22.03
C ALA A 208 -5.93 9.79 21.68
N VAL A 209 -5.57 10.62 20.70
CA VAL A 209 -6.41 11.72 20.22
C VAL A 209 -7.78 11.21 19.75
N TYR A 210 -7.82 10.08 19.03
CA TYR A 210 -9.08 9.49 18.57
C TYR A 210 -9.96 9.00 19.72
N ASP A 211 -9.38 8.38 20.74
CA ASP A 211 -10.16 8.01 21.93
C ASP A 211 -10.77 9.25 22.61
N PHE A 212 -9.98 10.32 22.76
CA PHE A 212 -10.48 11.59 23.27
C PHE A 212 -11.66 12.10 22.43
N ILE A 213 -11.54 12.12 21.11
CA ILE A 213 -12.60 12.57 20.20
C ILE A 213 -13.87 11.75 20.40
N ARG A 214 -13.75 10.41 20.40
CA ARG A 214 -14.88 9.49 20.52
C ARG A 214 -15.59 9.62 21.87
N VAL A 215 -14.85 9.84 22.96
CA VAL A 215 -15.40 9.79 24.33
C VAL A 215 -15.84 11.17 24.83
N GLN A 216 -15.13 12.24 24.45
CA GLN A 216 -15.28 13.58 25.05
C GLN A 216 -15.89 14.61 24.10
N THR A 217 -16.15 14.25 22.83
CA THR A 217 -16.64 15.20 21.83
C THR A 217 -17.85 14.66 21.07
N LYS A 218 -18.58 15.56 20.40
CA LYS A 218 -19.74 15.23 19.55
C LYS A 218 -19.37 14.92 18.10
N ASN A 219 -18.10 14.69 17.80
CA ASN A 219 -17.59 14.61 16.43
C ASN A 219 -17.73 13.17 15.86
N PRO A 220 -18.31 12.98 14.65
CA PRO A 220 -18.57 11.66 14.08
C PRO A 220 -17.35 10.96 13.45
N ILE A 221 -16.12 11.30 13.85
CA ILE A 221 -14.91 10.66 13.30
C ILE A 221 -14.92 9.16 13.61
N LYS A 222 -14.89 8.34 12.55
CA LYS A 222 -15.03 6.88 12.65
C LYS A 222 -13.71 6.15 12.94
N SER A 223 -12.56 6.77 12.68
CA SER A 223 -11.24 6.13 12.79
C SER A 223 -10.14 7.13 13.15
N TYR A 224 -9.08 6.68 13.85
CA TYR A 224 -7.92 7.54 14.16
C TYR A 224 -7.09 7.91 12.93
N TYR A 225 -7.22 7.14 11.86
CA TYR A 225 -6.59 7.42 10.56
C TYR A 225 -7.15 8.69 9.89
N ALA A 226 -8.42 9.04 10.17
CA ALA A 226 -9.04 10.27 9.67
C ALA A 226 -8.50 11.57 10.31
N LEU A 227 -7.51 11.47 11.21
CA LEU A 227 -6.88 12.63 11.89
C LEU A 227 -5.65 13.18 11.13
N GLY A 228 -5.22 12.52 10.05
CA GLY A 228 -4.22 13.02 9.10
C GLY A 228 -4.78 14.05 8.13
N ARG A 229 -3.92 14.76 7.39
CA ARG A 229 -4.36 15.83 6.49
C ARG A 229 -5.28 15.34 5.37
N LYS A 230 -6.38 16.02 5.10
CA LYS A 230 -7.21 15.79 3.90
C LYS A 230 -6.49 16.23 2.61
N SER A 231 -5.66 17.26 2.69
CA SER A 231 -4.91 17.77 1.53
C SER A 231 -3.43 17.38 1.59
N LEU A 232 -2.99 16.58 0.62
CA LEU A 232 -1.57 16.27 0.44
C LEU A 232 -0.85 17.47 -0.17
N LYS A 233 0.40 17.71 0.26
CA LYS A 233 1.26 18.74 -0.35
C LYS A 233 1.53 18.40 -1.81
N GLN A 234 1.67 19.43 -2.66
CA GLN A 234 2.03 19.28 -4.08
C GLN A 234 3.24 18.37 -4.32
N LYS A 235 4.22 18.40 -3.41
CA LYS A 235 5.42 17.57 -3.47
C LYS A 235 5.12 16.06 -3.55
N VAL A 236 4.03 15.60 -2.93
CA VAL A 236 3.63 14.20 -2.99
C VAL A 236 3.24 13.81 -4.41
N PHE A 237 2.44 14.63 -5.09
CA PHE A 237 2.00 14.38 -6.47
C PHE A 237 3.15 14.52 -7.48
N GLU A 238 4.12 15.40 -7.22
CA GLU A 238 5.35 15.46 -8.03
C GLU A 238 6.15 14.16 -7.96
N ILE A 239 6.39 13.65 -6.75
CA ILE A 239 7.15 12.41 -6.53
C ILE A 239 6.38 11.20 -7.09
N ASP A 240 5.06 11.15 -6.88
CA ASP A 240 4.18 10.13 -7.46
C ASP A 240 4.33 10.03 -8.98
N LYS A 241 4.23 11.18 -9.66
CA LYS A 241 4.40 11.29 -11.11
C LYS A 241 5.78 10.84 -11.56
N GLU A 242 6.84 11.29 -10.90
CA GLU A 242 8.21 10.91 -11.26
C GLU A 242 8.47 9.41 -11.05
N LEU A 243 7.96 8.80 -9.97
CA LEU A 243 8.01 7.35 -9.77
C LEU A 243 7.28 6.61 -10.89
N ALA A 244 6.07 7.06 -11.25
CA ALA A 244 5.26 6.46 -12.30
C ALA A 244 5.95 6.56 -13.68
N GLU A 245 6.63 7.67 -13.96
CA GLU A 245 7.42 7.84 -15.18
C GLU A 245 8.65 6.93 -15.22
N ILE A 246 9.34 6.74 -14.10
CA ILE A 246 10.48 5.82 -14.01
C ILE A 246 10.02 4.39 -14.31
N GLU A 247 8.94 3.94 -13.68
CA GLU A 247 8.42 2.58 -13.90
C GLU A 247 7.95 2.37 -15.35
N LYS A 248 7.29 3.35 -15.95
CA LYS A 248 6.86 3.30 -17.36
C LYS A 248 8.03 3.30 -18.35
N SER A 249 9.23 3.72 -17.93
CA SER A 249 10.40 3.84 -18.81
C SER A 249 11.00 2.48 -19.22
N PHE A 250 10.64 1.38 -18.56
CA PHE A 250 11.09 0.05 -18.91
C PHE A 250 10.00 -1.01 -18.73
N GLN A 251 9.96 -1.99 -19.64
CA GLN A 251 9.02 -3.11 -19.56
C GLN A 251 9.72 -4.32 -18.91
N PHE A 252 9.72 -4.38 -17.57
CA PHE A 252 10.45 -5.38 -16.81
C PHE A 252 10.24 -6.82 -17.32
N LEU A 253 8.98 -7.26 -17.40
CA LEU A 253 8.61 -8.62 -17.82
C LEU A 253 9.05 -8.95 -19.24
N TRP A 254 8.97 -7.97 -20.14
CA TRP A 254 9.41 -8.13 -21.52
C TRP A 254 10.93 -8.31 -21.63
N LEU A 255 11.68 -7.56 -20.82
CA LEU A 255 13.14 -7.57 -20.82
C LEU A 255 13.73 -8.82 -20.15
N VAL A 256 13.02 -9.44 -19.21
CA VAL A 256 13.41 -10.74 -18.62
C VAL A 256 12.98 -11.96 -19.43
N SER A 257 12.05 -11.79 -20.37
CA SER A 257 11.57 -12.88 -21.21
C SER A 257 12.61 -13.25 -22.29
N PRO A 258 13.00 -14.54 -22.43
CA PRO A 258 13.96 -14.96 -23.45
C PRO A 258 13.38 -14.89 -24.86
N VAL A 259 14.25 -14.74 -25.86
CA VAL A 259 13.85 -14.67 -27.29
C VAL A 259 13.88 -16.02 -28.00
N ASN A 260 14.58 -17.03 -27.45
CA ASN A 260 14.85 -18.31 -28.10
C ASN A 260 14.07 -19.50 -27.49
N ILE A 261 12.93 -19.25 -26.86
CA ILE A 261 12.18 -20.27 -26.10
C ILE A 261 11.73 -21.46 -26.95
N GLN A 262 11.37 -21.22 -28.21
CA GLN A 262 10.96 -22.27 -29.14
C GLN A 262 12.13 -23.19 -29.51
N ASN A 263 13.33 -22.63 -29.71
CA ASN A 263 14.53 -23.41 -30.00
C ASN A 263 14.96 -24.24 -28.78
N ILE A 264 14.82 -23.69 -27.57
CA ILE A 264 15.04 -24.41 -26.31
C ILE A 264 14.07 -25.60 -26.25
N LYS A 265 12.77 -25.38 -26.51
CA LYS A 265 11.75 -26.43 -26.51
C LYS A 265 12.09 -27.52 -27.52
N GLN A 266 12.30 -27.17 -28.79
CA GLN A 266 12.59 -28.16 -29.84
C GLN A 266 13.81 -29.01 -29.49
N THR A 267 14.93 -28.38 -29.10
CA THR A 267 16.16 -29.09 -28.74
C THR A 267 15.95 -30.02 -27.54
N PHE A 268 15.23 -29.55 -26.51
CA PHE A 268 14.97 -30.32 -25.31
C PHE A 268 14.14 -31.58 -25.60
N PHE A 269 13.10 -31.46 -26.41
CA PHE A 269 12.27 -32.61 -26.79
C PHE A 269 12.99 -33.58 -27.75
N GLU A 270 13.69 -33.07 -28.77
CA GLU A 270 14.45 -33.91 -29.72
C GLU A 270 15.58 -34.68 -29.04
N SER A 271 16.21 -34.07 -28.03
CA SER A 271 17.24 -34.72 -27.20
C SER A 271 16.67 -35.65 -26.11
N LYS A 272 15.36 -35.92 -26.12
CA LYS A 272 14.68 -36.73 -25.10
C LYS A 272 14.90 -36.21 -23.67
N TYR A 273 14.77 -34.89 -23.50
CA TYR A 273 14.83 -34.17 -22.23
C TYR A 273 16.24 -34.04 -21.60
N GLU A 274 17.30 -34.25 -22.38
CA GLU A 274 18.68 -34.20 -21.88
C GLU A 274 19.36 -32.84 -22.09
N LYS A 275 19.14 -32.19 -23.24
CA LYS A 275 19.86 -30.98 -23.64
C LYS A 275 18.99 -29.72 -23.55
N VAL A 276 19.45 -28.74 -22.77
CA VAL A 276 18.85 -27.40 -22.67
C VAL A 276 19.81 -26.39 -23.29
N LEU A 277 19.32 -25.50 -24.16
CA LEU A 277 20.12 -24.40 -24.70
C LEU A 277 20.16 -23.22 -23.72
N ASP A 278 21.20 -22.39 -23.83
CA ASP A 278 21.29 -21.15 -23.05
C ASP A 278 20.16 -20.18 -23.41
N TYR A 279 19.69 -19.45 -22.40
CA TYR A 279 18.65 -18.45 -22.58
C TYR A 279 19.24 -17.16 -23.16
N HIS A 280 18.68 -16.69 -24.27
CA HIS A 280 19.09 -15.44 -24.89
C HIS A 280 18.08 -14.33 -24.57
N TYR A 281 18.58 -13.17 -24.16
CA TYR A 281 17.78 -12.01 -23.79
C TYR A 281 17.96 -10.85 -24.76
N ARG A 282 16.98 -9.95 -24.77
CA ARG A 282 17.05 -8.69 -25.50
C ARG A 282 18.09 -7.76 -24.87
N LEU A 283 18.67 -6.89 -25.70
CA LEU A 283 19.50 -5.79 -25.23
C LEU A 283 18.66 -4.83 -24.38
N LEU A 284 19.29 -4.25 -23.34
CA LEU A 284 18.64 -3.23 -22.53
C LEU A 284 18.54 -1.91 -23.30
N PRO A 285 17.33 -1.33 -23.44
CA PRO A 285 17.17 0.00 -24.03
C PRO A 285 17.46 1.12 -23.04
N ILE A 286 17.86 0.79 -21.82
CA ILE A 286 18.04 1.68 -20.67
C ILE A 286 19.39 1.44 -20.01
N ASP A 287 19.91 2.48 -19.36
CA ASP A 287 21.07 2.39 -18.47
C ASP A 287 20.58 2.23 -17.01
N PRO A 288 20.83 1.09 -16.35
CA PRO A 288 20.43 0.85 -14.96
C PRO A 288 20.94 1.91 -13.97
N ASP A 289 22.19 2.38 -14.12
CA ASP A 289 22.80 3.31 -13.17
C ASP A 289 22.21 4.72 -13.28
N ILE A 290 21.85 5.13 -14.50
CA ILE A 290 21.15 6.40 -14.74
C ILE A 290 19.75 6.34 -14.12
N LEU A 291 19.02 5.23 -14.30
CA LEU A 291 17.70 5.07 -13.70
C LEU A 291 17.75 5.03 -12.17
N LYS A 292 18.72 4.32 -11.58
CA LYS A 292 18.93 4.32 -10.12
C LYS A 292 19.23 5.73 -9.60
N ARG A 293 20.07 6.51 -10.29
CA ARG A 293 20.31 7.92 -9.93
C ARG A 293 19.02 8.74 -9.98
N LYS A 294 18.22 8.61 -11.04
CA LYS A 294 16.92 9.30 -11.14
C LYS A 294 16.00 8.90 -9.97
N LEU A 295 15.94 7.62 -9.65
CA LEU A 295 15.11 7.05 -8.59
C LEU A 295 15.51 7.51 -7.17
N TYR A 296 16.81 7.58 -6.87
CA TYR A 296 17.30 8.00 -5.55
C TYR A 296 17.42 9.52 -5.37
N ASN A 297 17.35 10.31 -6.46
CA ASN A 297 17.22 11.76 -6.39
C ASN A 297 15.83 12.22 -5.93
N LEU A 298 14.84 11.32 -5.90
CA LEU A 298 13.51 11.60 -5.35
C LEU A 298 13.58 11.80 -3.84
N LYS A 299 13.28 13.02 -3.39
CA LYS A 299 13.29 13.43 -1.97
C LYS A 299 12.07 12.92 -1.20
N ILE A 300 11.90 11.61 -1.13
CA ILE A 300 10.79 10.96 -0.39
C ILE A 300 10.87 11.31 1.11
N GLU A 301 12.07 11.56 1.62
CA GLU A 301 12.31 12.02 3.00
C GLU A 301 11.67 13.36 3.35
N ASP A 302 11.36 14.20 2.35
CA ASP A 302 10.66 15.49 2.54
C ASP A 302 9.13 15.32 2.62
N ILE A 303 8.62 14.09 2.44
CA ILE A 303 7.19 13.78 2.59
C ILE A 303 6.87 13.65 4.07
N ASN A 304 6.04 14.58 4.56
CA ASN A 304 5.60 14.57 5.95
C ASN A 304 4.48 13.56 6.22
N ASP A 305 3.67 13.22 5.21
CA ASP A 305 2.57 12.25 5.36
C ASP A 305 3.13 10.82 5.52
N PRO A 306 2.89 10.14 6.66
CA PRO A 306 3.49 8.83 6.92
C PRO A 306 3.04 7.74 5.95
N ALA A 307 1.76 7.74 5.57
CA ALA A 307 1.19 6.76 4.64
C ALA A 307 1.84 6.89 3.26
N MET A 308 1.97 8.12 2.76
CA MET A 308 2.61 8.40 1.48
C MET A 308 4.12 8.13 1.51
N SER A 309 4.80 8.52 2.60
CA SER A 309 6.23 8.23 2.78
C SER A 309 6.50 6.72 2.77
N TYR A 310 5.67 5.95 3.47
CA TYR A 310 5.73 4.49 3.50
C TYR A 310 5.54 3.86 2.12
N ILE A 311 4.43 4.17 1.42
CA ILE A 311 4.12 3.61 0.10
C ILE A 311 5.22 3.93 -0.92
N PHE A 312 5.70 5.17 -0.96
CA PHE A 312 6.73 5.56 -1.92
C PHE A 312 8.11 4.99 -1.60
N HIS A 313 8.44 4.79 -0.31
CA HIS A 313 9.65 4.07 0.05
C HIS A 313 9.62 2.63 -0.43
N GLU A 314 8.52 1.90 -0.19
CA GLU A 314 8.39 0.53 -0.71
C GLU A 314 8.44 0.49 -2.24
N LYS A 315 7.78 1.45 -2.91
CA LYS A 315 7.80 1.51 -4.37
C LYS A 315 9.21 1.79 -4.92
N ARG A 316 9.96 2.68 -4.27
CA ARG A 316 11.35 2.95 -4.63
C ARG A 316 12.22 1.70 -4.48
N GLU A 317 12.05 0.94 -3.40
CA GLU A 317 12.80 -0.30 -3.17
C GLU A 317 12.45 -1.38 -4.20
N GLU A 318 11.18 -1.53 -4.58
CA GLU A 318 10.75 -2.44 -5.63
C GLU A 318 11.40 -2.10 -6.98
N LEU A 319 11.36 -0.83 -7.38
CA LEU A 319 11.96 -0.38 -8.64
C LEU A 319 13.49 -0.57 -8.65
N ASP A 320 14.18 -0.29 -7.53
CA ASP A 320 15.62 -0.55 -7.42
C ASP A 320 15.95 -2.04 -7.59
N GLN A 321 15.14 -2.93 -6.99
CA GLN A 321 15.30 -4.38 -7.14
C GLN A 321 15.06 -4.83 -8.59
N GLN A 322 14.01 -4.33 -9.24
CA GLN A 322 13.74 -4.64 -10.65
C GLN A 322 14.89 -4.18 -11.57
N ILE A 323 15.39 -2.95 -11.37
CA ILE A 323 16.52 -2.41 -12.15
C ILE A 323 17.79 -3.26 -11.91
N THR A 324 18.03 -3.68 -10.67
CA THR A 324 19.15 -4.59 -10.32
C THR A 324 19.01 -5.94 -11.04
N MET A 325 17.82 -6.54 -11.00
CA MET A 325 17.54 -7.80 -11.69
C MET A 325 17.77 -7.67 -13.20
N LEU A 326 17.39 -6.54 -13.81
CA LEU A 326 17.65 -6.32 -15.22
C LEU A 326 19.16 -6.30 -15.54
N ASN A 327 20.00 -5.80 -14.64
CA ASN A 327 21.46 -5.80 -14.83
C ASN A 327 22.08 -7.21 -14.69
N GLU A 328 21.42 -8.12 -14.00
CA GLU A 328 21.96 -9.44 -13.63
C GLU A 328 21.36 -10.61 -14.43
N ARG A 329 20.54 -10.33 -15.46
CA ARG A 329 19.87 -11.37 -16.26
C ARG A 329 20.85 -12.42 -16.78
N GLY A 330 20.48 -13.69 -16.61
CA GLY A 330 21.27 -14.84 -17.03
C GLY A 330 22.31 -15.28 -15.99
N SER A 331 22.39 -14.62 -14.83
CA SER A 331 23.28 -15.00 -13.73
C SER A 331 22.52 -15.58 -12.53
N LYS A 332 23.24 -16.23 -11.60
CA LYS A 332 22.67 -16.68 -10.33
C LYS A 332 22.21 -15.54 -9.42
N ASN A 333 22.76 -14.32 -9.58
CA ASN A 333 22.36 -13.17 -8.76
C ASN A 333 20.93 -12.72 -9.07
N PHE A 334 20.50 -12.87 -10.34
CA PHE A 334 19.10 -12.65 -10.72
C PHE A 334 18.14 -13.48 -9.88
N PHE A 335 18.47 -14.75 -9.64
CA PHE A 335 17.65 -15.65 -8.83
C PHE A 335 17.53 -15.19 -7.38
N TYR A 336 18.64 -14.81 -6.74
CA TYR A 336 18.59 -14.29 -5.37
C TYR A 336 17.78 -12.98 -5.28
N ASN A 337 17.89 -12.11 -6.28
CA ASN A 337 17.08 -10.91 -6.35
C ASN A 337 15.59 -11.22 -6.66
N SER A 338 15.30 -12.27 -7.43
CA SER A 338 13.93 -12.75 -7.62
C SER A 338 13.33 -13.25 -6.31
N ILE A 339 14.08 -13.97 -5.47
CA ILE A 339 13.63 -14.36 -4.13
C ILE A 339 13.33 -13.13 -3.28
N ARG A 340 14.22 -12.13 -3.29
CA ARG A 340 14.05 -10.89 -2.53
C ARG A 340 12.79 -10.13 -2.95
N LEU A 341 12.55 -10.01 -4.25
CA LEU A 341 11.41 -9.27 -4.81
C LEU A 341 10.08 -9.96 -4.50
N TYR A 342 9.98 -11.28 -4.68
CA TYR A 342 8.73 -12.03 -4.46
C TYR A 342 8.58 -12.62 -3.05
N LYS A 343 9.54 -12.33 -2.16
CA LYS A 343 9.58 -12.75 -0.75
C LYS A 343 9.59 -14.26 -0.55
N GLY A 344 10.24 -14.99 -1.45
CA GLY A 344 10.33 -16.45 -1.41
C GLY A 344 8.97 -17.16 -1.45
N ILE A 345 8.96 -18.43 -1.06
CA ILE A 345 7.78 -19.29 -1.02
C ILE A 345 7.54 -19.74 0.41
N ASP A 346 6.39 -19.36 0.97
CA ASP A 346 5.98 -19.73 2.32
C ASP A 346 5.49 -21.18 2.37
N ASN A 347 5.67 -21.86 3.51
CA ASN A 347 5.28 -23.27 3.67
C ASN A 347 3.78 -23.50 3.42
N GLU A 348 2.91 -22.57 3.84
CA GLU A 348 1.46 -22.66 3.59
C GLU A 348 1.16 -22.76 2.09
N ILE A 349 1.88 -21.99 1.25
CA ILE A 349 1.66 -21.99 -0.20
C ILE A 349 2.16 -23.30 -0.82
N CYS A 350 3.29 -23.85 -0.33
CA CYS A 350 3.76 -25.17 -0.74
C CYS A 350 2.76 -26.27 -0.39
N GLU A 351 2.23 -26.28 0.84
CA GLU A 351 1.23 -27.24 1.30
C GLU A 351 -0.05 -27.17 0.46
N GLN A 352 -0.54 -25.95 0.18
CA GLN A 352 -1.71 -25.77 -0.70
C GLN A 352 -1.44 -26.26 -2.11
N ALA A 353 -0.26 -26.00 -2.67
CA ALA A 353 0.10 -26.49 -4.00
C ALA A 353 0.14 -28.02 -4.05
N GLU A 354 0.73 -28.66 -3.05
CA GLU A 354 0.79 -30.12 -2.96
C GLU A 354 -0.61 -30.74 -2.81
N LEU A 355 -1.47 -30.18 -1.95
CA LEU A 355 -2.86 -30.61 -1.80
C LEU A 355 -3.63 -30.52 -3.11
N ILE A 356 -3.50 -29.42 -3.85
CA ILE A 356 -4.12 -29.26 -5.16
C ILE A 356 -3.67 -30.36 -6.12
N LEU A 357 -2.37 -30.65 -6.18
CA LEU A 357 -1.83 -31.65 -7.11
C LEU A 357 -2.21 -33.09 -6.74
N GLN A 358 -2.50 -33.35 -5.46
CA GLN A 358 -3.01 -34.62 -4.95
C GLN A 358 -4.51 -34.80 -5.25
N ASP A 359 -5.31 -33.76 -4.98
CA ASP A 359 -6.78 -33.83 -5.06
C ASP A 359 -7.31 -33.65 -6.49
N VAL A 360 -6.59 -32.90 -7.33
CA VAL A 360 -7.05 -32.50 -8.66
C VAL A 360 -6.22 -33.23 -9.70
N SER A 361 -6.84 -34.14 -10.47
CA SER A 361 -6.19 -34.85 -11.58
C SER A 361 -6.12 -34.00 -12.86
N GLU A 362 -5.09 -34.21 -13.68
CA GLU A 362 -5.02 -33.60 -15.03
C GLU A 362 -6.16 -34.17 -15.87
N LYS A 363 -7.02 -33.31 -16.42
CA LYS A 363 -8.08 -33.71 -17.36
C LYS A 363 -7.48 -33.65 -18.77
N GLU A 364 -7.72 -34.67 -19.60
CA GLU A 364 -7.36 -34.58 -21.02
C GLU A 364 -8.08 -33.37 -21.64
N LYS A 365 -7.35 -32.59 -22.46
CA LYS A 365 -7.98 -31.53 -23.23
C LYS A 365 -8.98 -32.19 -24.18
N THR A 366 -10.27 -32.02 -23.90
CA THR A 366 -11.30 -32.37 -24.87
C THR A 366 -11.00 -31.63 -26.17
N LYS A 367 -11.10 -32.31 -27.31
CA LYS A 367 -11.12 -31.63 -28.61
C LYS A 367 -12.40 -30.80 -28.62
N ASP A 368 -12.35 -29.59 -28.08
CA ASP A 368 -13.51 -28.73 -28.01
C ASP A 368 -14.01 -28.48 -29.43
N LYS A 369 -15.25 -28.90 -29.67
CA LYS A 369 -15.98 -28.62 -30.91
C LYS A 369 -16.33 -27.12 -31.02
N ASP A 370 -16.19 -26.38 -29.92
CA ASP A 370 -16.53 -24.97 -29.77
C ASP A 370 -15.29 -24.11 -29.48
N ASN A 371 -14.30 -24.19 -30.37
CA ASN A 371 -13.17 -23.26 -30.34
C ASN A 371 -13.59 -21.90 -30.93
N CYS A 372 -13.32 -20.83 -30.21
CA CYS A 372 -13.46 -19.46 -30.69
C CYS A 372 -12.10 -18.85 -31.03
N ASN A 373 -12.13 -17.78 -31.83
CA ASN A 373 -10.94 -17.08 -32.32
C ASN A 373 -10.76 -15.72 -31.65
N ALA A 374 -9.66 -15.04 -31.96
CA ALA A 374 -9.34 -13.70 -31.46
C ALA A 374 -10.45 -12.66 -31.73
N THR A 375 -11.18 -12.76 -32.85
CA THR A 375 -12.30 -11.87 -33.17
C THR A 375 -13.47 -12.04 -32.21
N TYR A 376 -13.82 -13.28 -31.88
CA TYR A 376 -14.85 -13.56 -30.88
C TYR A 376 -14.47 -13.00 -29.50
N PHE A 377 -13.22 -13.19 -29.08
CA PHE A 377 -12.72 -12.62 -27.82
C PHE A 377 -12.76 -11.09 -27.82
N ARG A 378 -12.41 -10.44 -28.93
CA ARG A 378 -12.56 -8.99 -29.10
C ARG A 378 -14.02 -8.56 -28.89
N ASP A 379 -14.97 -9.29 -29.45
CA ASP A 379 -16.39 -8.95 -29.31
C ASP A 379 -16.88 -9.09 -27.85
N LEU A 380 -16.40 -10.11 -27.11
CA LEU A 380 -16.61 -10.19 -25.65
C LEU A 380 -16.00 -9.00 -24.89
N ALA A 381 -14.79 -8.57 -25.27
CA ALA A 381 -14.17 -7.40 -24.65
C ALA A 381 -14.97 -6.12 -24.89
N LEU A 382 -15.49 -5.92 -26.11
CA LEU A 382 -16.35 -4.78 -26.42
C LEU A 382 -17.67 -4.80 -25.63
N GLN A 383 -18.22 -5.99 -25.32
CA GLN A 383 -19.39 -6.12 -24.45
C GLN A 383 -19.07 -5.70 -23.00
N GLU A 384 -17.96 -6.16 -22.44
CA GLU A 384 -17.54 -5.77 -21.09
C GLU A 384 -17.19 -4.26 -21.02
N PHE A 385 -16.56 -3.70 -22.05
CA PHE A 385 -16.34 -2.25 -22.14
C PHE A 385 -17.65 -1.46 -22.19
N SER A 386 -18.65 -1.97 -22.90
CA SER A 386 -19.99 -1.37 -22.94
C SER A 386 -20.65 -1.37 -21.56
N HIS A 387 -20.36 -2.35 -20.70
CA HIS A 387 -20.79 -2.36 -19.31
C HIS A 387 -20.12 -1.25 -18.49
N TYR A 388 -18.82 -1.00 -18.70
CA TYR A 388 -18.09 0.06 -18.00
C TYR A 388 -18.48 1.46 -18.46
N MET A 389 -18.75 1.66 -19.75
CA MET A 389 -19.26 2.93 -20.27
C MET A 389 -20.60 3.35 -19.66
N LYS A 390 -21.42 2.39 -19.20
CA LYS A 390 -22.67 2.69 -18.47
C LYS A 390 -22.42 3.19 -17.04
N GLN A 391 -21.25 2.89 -16.46
CA GLN A 391 -20.86 3.32 -15.12
C GLN A 391 -20.08 4.65 -15.17
N ASP A 392 -19.24 4.85 -16.19
CA ASP A 392 -18.54 6.11 -16.46
C ASP A 392 -18.40 6.32 -17.98
N GLU A 393 -19.07 7.35 -18.51
CA GLU A 393 -19.06 7.69 -19.94
C GLU A 393 -17.66 8.05 -20.46
N ASN A 394 -16.71 8.36 -19.57
CA ASN A 394 -15.34 8.67 -19.92
C ASN A 394 -14.47 7.42 -20.13
N PHE A 395 -14.99 6.21 -19.89
CA PHE A 395 -14.26 4.98 -20.10
C PHE A 395 -13.86 4.82 -21.57
N LYS A 396 -12.54 4.69 -21.82
CA LYS A 396 -11.97 4.50 -23.14
C LYS A 396 -10.92 3.39 -23.08
N CYS A 397 -11.18 2.31 -23.80
CA CYS A 397 -10.26 1.19 -23.96
C CYS A 397 -10.26 0.73 -25.42
N LYS A 398 -9.11 0.29 -25.92
CA LYS A 398 -8.96 -0.26 -27.27
C LYS A 398 -8.56 -1.72 -27.21
N VAL A 399 -9.02 -2.46 -28.21
CA VAL A 399 -8.58 -3.82 -28.47
C VAL A 399 -7.71 -3.83 -29.72
N HIS A 400 -6.53 -4.43 -29.63
CA HIS A 400 -5.57 -4.56 -30.72
C HIS A 400 -5.40 -6.04 -31.06
N LEU A 401 -5.75 -6.41 -32.29
CA LEU A 401 -5.37 -7.70 -32.87
C LEU A 401 -3.98 -7.55 -33.49
N ARG A 402 -3.04 -8.41 -33.12
CA ARG A 402 -1.63 -8.27 -33.46
C ARG A 402 -0.99 -9.59 -33.84
N ASP A 403 -0.14 -9.57 -34.87
CA ASP A 403 0.61 -10.74 -35.32
C ASP A 403 1.99 -10.84 -34.64
N ASP A 404 2.47 -9.75 -34.02
CA ASP A 404 3.76 -9.63 -33.34
C ASP A 404 3.69 -9.95 -31.84
N VAL A 405 2.50 -10.30 -31.33
CA VAL A 405 2.24 -10.61 -29.93
C VAL A 405 1.93 -12.09 -29.79
N ASN A 406 2.64 -12.80 -28.90
CA ASN A 406 2.46 -14.25 -28.70
C ASN A 406 1.56 -14.60 -27.50
N ILE A 407 1.20 -13.62 -26.67
CA ILE A 407 0.45 -13.83 -25.42
C ILE A 407 -0.53 -12.68 -25.28
N MET A 408 -1.78 -12.99 -24.91
CA MET A 408 -2.75 -11.96 -24.57
C MET A 408 -2.30 -11.16 -23.36
N MET A 409 -2.47 -9.84 -23.41
CA MET A 409 -2.07 -8.97 -22.31
C MET A 409 -2.84 -7.66 -22.29
N VAL A 410 -3.02 -7.11 -21.10
CA VAL A 410 -3.39 -5.70 -20.92
C VAL A 410 -2.15 -4.85 -20.66
N SER A 411 -1.92 -3.86 -21.51
CA SER A 411 -0.84 -2.88 -21.35
C SER A 411 -1.40 -1.47 -21.38
N GLN A 412 -1.14 -0.70 -20.33
CA GLN A 412 -1.66 0.66 -20.15
C GLN A 412 -3.18 0.77 -20.37
N GLY A 413 -3.92 -0.24 -19.92
CA GLY A 413 -5.37 -0.29 -20.03
C GLY A 413 -5.89 -0.68 -21.41
N GLU A 414 -5.03 -0.98 -22.39
CA GLU A 414 -5.42 -1.49 -23.70
C GLU A 414 -5.20 -3.01 -23.79
N LEU A 415 -6.11 -3.70 -24.48
CA LEU A 415 -6.09 -5.15 -24.62
C LEU A 415 -5.39 -5.52 -25.94
N TYR A 416 -4.39 -6.39 -25.85
CA TYR A 416 -3.63 -6.92 -26.99
C TYR A 416 -3.89 -8.42 -27.11
N ILE A 417 -4.33 -8.86 -28.29
CA ILE A 417 -4.70 -10.25 -28.57
C ILE A 417 -3.89 -10.74 -29.79
N PRO A 418 -3.22 -11.89 -29.72
CA PRO A 418 -2.62 -12.52 -30.90
C PRO A 418 -3.70 -12.84 -31.94
N SER A 419 -3.50 -12.43 -33.20
CA SER A 419 -4.51 -12.60 -34.26
C SER A 419 -4.86 -14.07 -34.53
N ASP A 420 -3.91 -14.98 -34.29
CA ASP A 420 -4.03 -16.42 -34.49
C ASP A 420 -4.48 -17.19 -33.24
N TYR A 421 -4.78 -16.47 -32.14
CA TYR A 421 -5.16 -17.08 -30.87
C TYR A 421 -6.47 -17.85 -30.99
N LYS A 422 -6.46 -19.09 -30.49
CA LYS A 422 -7.62 -20.00 -30.42
C LYS A 422 -7.78 -20.48 -29.00
N MET A 423 -9.02 -20.48 -28.52
CA MET A 423 -9.37 -20.91 -27.17
C MET A 423 -10.77 -21.49 -27.17
N SER A 424 -11.17 -22.19 -26.10
CA SER A 424 -12.56 -22.61 -25.94
C SER A 424 -13.44 -21.45 -25.49
N MET A 425 -14.76 -21.57 -25.67
CA MET A 425 -15.71 -20.55 -25.20
C MET A 425 -15.59 -20.31 -23.69
N THR A 426 -15.47 -21.38 -22.90
CA THR A 426 -15.28 -21.29 -21.44
C THR A 426 -13.97 -20.60 -21.07
N GLU A 427 -12.89 -20.88 -21.82
CA GLU A 427 -11.61 -20.20 -21.63
C GLU A 427 -11.73 -18.71 -21.98
N ALA A 428 -12.46 -18.35 -23.04
CA ALA A 428 -12.71 -16.95 -23.42
C ALA A 428 -13.47 -16.19 -22.32
N GLU A 429 -14.50 -16.78 -21.73
CA GLU A 429 -15.26 -16.17 -20.62
C GLU A 429 -14.39 -16.00 -19.36
N ALA A 430 -13.52 -16.96 -19.06
CA ALA A 430 -12.57 -16.85 -17.95
C ALA A 430 -11.56 -15.73 -18.19
N LEU A 431 -10.94 -15.73 -19.36
CA LEU A 431 -9.90 -14.81 -19.73
C LEU A 431 -10.42 -13.38 -19.88
N ILE A 432 -11.69 -13.17 -20.25
CA ILE A 432 -12.21 -11.81 -20.32
C ILE A 432 -12.30 -11.17 -18.94
N GLN A 433 -12.70 -11.92 -17.92
CA GLN A 433 -12.74 -11.38 -16.55
C GLN A 433 -11.35 -11.29 -15.91
N HIS A 434 -10.42 -12.16 -16.32
CA HIS A 434 -9.00 -12.06 -15.97
C HIS A 434 -8.38 -10.76 -16.50
N GLU A 435 -8.39 -10.57 -17.82
CA GLU A 435 -7.71 -9.46 -18.48
C GLU A 435 -8.50 -8.14 -18.34
N VAL A 436 -9.79 -8.14 -18.69
CA VAL A 436 -10.61 -6.93 -18.68
C VAL A 436 -11.22 -6.67 -17.31
N GLY A 437 -11.89 -7.69 -16.73
CA GLY A 437 -12.57 -7.61 -15.44
C GLY A 437 -11.66 -7.31 -14.25
N THR A 438 -10.35 -7.50 -14.42
CA THR A 438 -9.35 -7.21 -13.39
C THR A 438 -8.31 -6.19 -13.86
N HIS A 439 -7.48 -6.50 -14.86
CA HIS A 439 -6.34 -5.63 -15.19
C HIS A 439 -6.74 -4.32 -15.87
N ALA A 440 -7.63 -4.35 -16.86
CA ALA A 440 -8.12 -3.13 -17.50
C ALA A 440 -8.98 -2.29 -16.54
N LEU A 441 -9.86 -2.95 -15.77
CA LEU A 441 -10.73 -2.29 -14.79
C LEU A 441 -9.93 -1.58 -13.68
N THR A 442 -8.98 -2.28 -13.05
CA THR A 442 -8.19 -1.68 -11.96
C THR A 442 -7.21 -0.63 -12.47
N PHE A 443 -6.72 -0.76 -13.71
CA PHE A 443 -5.96 0.30 -14.37
C PHE A 443 -6.82 1.56 -14.53
N TYR A 444 -8.04 1.44 -15.06
CA TYR A 444 -8.94 2.59 -15.22
C TYR A 444 -9.32 3.19 -13.88
N ASN A 445 -9.74 2.39 -12.90
CA ASN A 445 -10.05 2.88 -11.55
C ASN A 445 -8.86 3.61 -10.94
N GLY A 446 -7.64 3.07 -11.12
CA GLY A 446 -6.41 3.73 -10.71
C GLY A 446 -6.13 5.05 -11.42
N GLN A 447 -6.50 5.21 -12.70
CA GLN A 447 -6.40 6.49 -13.42
C GLN A 447 -7.38 7.54 -12.90
N GLN A 448 -8.48 7.12 -12.27
CA GLN A 448 -9.45 8.01 -11.63
C GLN A 448 -9.03 8.43 -10.22
N GLN A 449 -7.88 7.94 -9.74
CA GLN A 449 -7.31 8.33 -8.46
C GLN A 449 -6.41 9.56 -8.60
N PRO A 450 -6.30 10.40 -7.56
CA PRO A 450 -5.34 11.52 -7.56
C PRO A 450 -3.86 11.09 -7.64
N LEU A 451 -3.55 9.84 -7.26
CA LEU A 451 -2.21 9.26 -7.33
C LEU A 451 -2.09 8.37 -8.58
N GLN A 452 -1.18 8.72 -9.49
CA GLN A 452 -0.88 7.94 -10.69
C GLN A 452 -0.38 6.54 -10.37
N GLN A 453 0.32 6.35 -9.24
CA GLN A 453 0.79 5.04 -8.83
C GLN A 453 -0.32 4.03 -8.61
N LEU A 454 -1.57 4.43 -8.38
CA LEU A 454 -2.70 3.48 -8.33
C LEU A 454 -3.11 2.97 -9.71
N SER A 455 -2.74 3.63 -10.81
CA SER A 455 -2.91 3.10 -12.17
C SER A 455 -1.75 2.20 -12.62
N VAL A 456 -0.53 2.53 -12.18
CA VAL A 456 0.69 1.80 -12.56
C VAL A 456 0.88 0.57 -11.67
N GLY A 457 0.88 0.80 -10.35
CA GLY A 457 0.93 -0.22 -9.31
C GLY A 457 1.75 0.24 -8.09
N LEU A 458 1.17 0.22 -6.88
CA LEU A 458 1.96 0.31 -5.65
C LEU A 458 2.88 -0.91 -5.50
N ALA A 459 3.87 -0.87 -4.60
CA ALA A 459 4.76 -2.00 -4.38
C ALA A 459 4.00 -3.33 -4.12
N ASP A 460 4.51 -4.44 -4.65
CA ASP A 460 3.96 -5.79 -4.52
C ASP A 460 2.51 -5.96 -5.05
N TYR A 461 2.00 -5.04 -5.87
CA TYR A 461 0.60 -5.08 -6.32
C TYR A 461 0.26 -6.33 -7.15
N ASP A 462 1.23 -6.89 -7.88
CA ASP A 462 1.02 -8.02 -8.80
C ASP A 462 0.33 -9.21 -8.10
N THR A 463 0.68 -9.51 -6.83
CA THR A 463 0.09 -10.66 -6.12
C THR A 463 -1.41 -10.51 -5.91
N LEU A 464 -1.88 -9.31 -5.54
CA LEU A 464 -3.33 -9.08 -5.39
C LEU A 464 -4.01 -9.06 -6.76
N GLN A 465 -3.39 -8.46 -7.78
CA GLN A 465 -3.95 -8.42 -9.13
C GLN A 465 -4.15 -9.81 -9.72
N GLU A 466 -3.12 -10.65 -9.69
CA GLU A 466 -3.22 -12.03 -10.20
C GLU A 466 -4.18 -12.86 -9.34
N GLY A 467 -4.24 -12.60 -8.02
CA GLY A 467 -5.22 -13.21 -7.13
C GLY A 467 -6.67 -12.85 -7.49
N LEU A 468 -6.95 -11.57 -7.73
CA LEU A 468 -8.26 -11.09 -8.19
C LEU A 468 -8.62 -11.68 -9.56
N ALA A 469 -7.65 -11.78 -10.46
CA ALA A 469 -7.85 -12.30 -11.80
C ALA A 469 -8.22 -13.79 -11.76
N VAL A 470 -7.45 -14.62 -11.06
CA VAL A 470 -7.79 -16.05 -10.87
C VAL A 470 -9.08 -16.23 -10.06
N MET A 471 -9.34 -15.38 -9.07
CA MET A 471 -10.61 -15.39 -8.34
C MET A 471 -11.80 -15.10 -9.27
N SER A 472 -11.65 -14.18 -10.22
CA SER A 472 -12.69 -13.89 -11.22
C SER A 472 -12.95 -15.09 -12.14
N GLU A 473 -11.91 -15.83 -12.53
CA GLU A 473 -12.05 -17.10 -13.27
C GLU A 473 -12.92 -18.09 -12.47
N TYR A 474 -12.72 -18.20 -11.15
CA TYR A 474 -13.53 -19.06 -10.29
C TYR A 474 -14.97 -18.56 -10.15
N LEU A 475 -15.16 -17.27 -9.86
CA LEU A 475 -16.49 -16.70 -9.59
C LEU A 475 -17.44 -16.87 -10.78
N ILE A 476 -16.93 -16.78 -12.01
CA ILE A 476 -17.72 -17.02 -13.22
C ILE A 476 -17.76 -18.50 -13.64
N GLY A 477 -16.87 -19.34 -13.11
CA GLY A 477 -16.89 -20.80 -13.34
C GLY A 477 -15.98 -21.25 -14.46
N GLY A 478 -15.05 -20.40 -14.85
CA GLY A 478 -14.02 -20.67 -15.83
C GLY A 478 -12.74 -21.27 -15.26
N LEU A 479 -12.57 -21.34 -13.93
CA LEU A 479 -11.37 -21.94 -13.33
C LEU A 479 -11.39 -23.48 -13.48
N THR A 480 -10.57 -23.98 -14.40
CA THR A 480 -10.49 -25.42 -14.72
C THR A 480 -9.49 -26.17 -13.83
N ALA A 481 -9.64 -27.49 -13.75
CA ALA A 481 -8.69 -28.39 -13.07
C ALA A 481 -7.24 -28.22 -13.57
N ASN A 482 -7.03 -28.19 -14.89
CA ASN A 482 -5.69 -28.04 -15.48
C ASN A 482 -5.09 -26.67 -15.20
N ARG A 483 -5.92 -25.61 -15.21
CA ARG A 483 -5.50 -24.26 -14.85
C ARG A 483 -5.04 -24.22 -13.39
N LEU A 484 -5.83 -24.74 -12.46
CA LEU A 484 -5.49 -24.77 -11.04
C LEU A 484 -4.21 -25.61 -10.78
N ARG A 485 -4.09 -26.79 -11.42
CA ARG A 485 -2.86 -27.60 -11.38
C ARG A 485 -1.65 -26.84 -11.89
N THR A 486 -1.78 -26.08 -12.98
CA THR A 486 -0.66 -25.27 -13.51
C THR A 486 -0.17 -24.23 -12.50
N LEU A 487 -1.09 -23.59 -11.76
CA LEU A 487 -0.73 -22.64 -10.70
C LEU A 487 0.02 -23.32 -9.55
N ALA A 488 -0.43 -24.51 -9.12
CA ALA A 488 0.25 -25.31 -8.10
C ALA A 488 1.62 -25.83 -8.59
N GLY A 489 1.71 -26.31 -9.83
CA GLY A 489 2.97 -26.76 -10.43
C GLY A 489 4.03 -25.67 -10.49
N ARG A 490 3.65 -24.41 -10.72
CA ARG A 490 4.57 -23.25 -10.67
C ARG A 490 5.17 -23.04 -9.28
N VAL A 491 4.38 -23.25 -8.22
CA VAL A 491 4.87 -23.19 -6.83
C VAL A 491 5.84 -24.33 -6.54
N VAL A 492 5.48 -25.56 -6.89
CA VAL A 492 6.35 -26.74 -6.71
C VAL A 492 7.67 -26.57 -7.47
N ALA A 493 7.61 -26.10 -8.72
CA ALA A 493 8.80 -25.84 -9.52
C ALA A 493 9.66 -24.71 -8.94
N GLY A 494 9.05 -23.63 -8.46
CA GLY A 494 9.76 -22.55 -7.76
C GLY A 494 10.45 -23.03 -6.49
N LYS A 495 9.81 -23.93 -5.73
CA LYS A 495 10.38 -24.54 -4.52
C LYS A 495 11.57 -25.44 -4.87
N ALA A 496 11.42 -26.28 -5.89
CA ALA A 496 12.51 -27.13 -6.38
C ALA A 496 13.72 -26.31 -6.86
N LEU A 497 13.50 -25.17 -7.54
CA LEU A 497 14.56 -24.23 -7.88
C LEU A 497 15.26 -23.65 -6.63
N MET A 498 14.48 -23.27 -5.61
CA MET A 498 15.02 -22.80 -4.32
C MET A 498 15.87 -23.84 -3.59
N ASP A 499 15.56 -25.12 -3.79
CA ASP A 499 16.32 -26.25 -3.23
C ASP A 499 17.53 -26.64 -4.10
N GLY A 500 17.82 -25.87 -5.15
CA GLY A 500 18.98 -26.06 -6.01
C GLY A 500 18.73 -26.94 -7.24
N GLY A 501 17.47 -27.23 -7.55
CA GLY A 501 17.06 -28.02 -8.71
C GLY A 501 17.43 -27.35 -10.04
N ASP A 502 18.03 -28.13 -10.94
CA ASP A 502 18.26 -27.74 -12.33
C ASP A 502 17.02 -27.94 -13.22
N PHE A 503 17.12 -27.54 -14.49
CA PHE A 503 16.01 -27.62 -15.44
C PHE A 503 15.48 -29.06 -15.58
N GLN A 504 16.37 -30.04 -15.77
CA GLN A 504 15.99 -31.43 -15.96
C GLN A 504 15.37 -32.04 -14.70
N GLN A 505 15.89 -31.70 -13.51
CA GLN A 505 15.37 -32.14 -12.23
C GLN A 505 13.95 -31.61 -12.00
N ILE A 506 13.72 -30.31 -12.22
CA ILE A 506 12.39 -29.70 -12.08
C ILE A 506 11.41 -30.31 -13.10
N PHE A 507 11.85 -30.50 -14.35
CA PHE A 507 11.03 -31.14 -15.38
C PHE A 507 10.64 -32.58 -15.01
N ARG A 508 11.59 -33.38 -14.52
CA ARG A 508 11.33 -34.75 -14.06
C ARG A 508 10.39 -34.78 -12.86
N LEU A 509 10.58 -33.89 -11.88
CA LEU A 509 9.67 -33.74 -10.75
C LEU A 509 8.22 -33.51 -11.22
N LEU A 510 8.00 -32.55 -12.12
CA LEU A 510 6.67 -32.26 -12.63
C LEU A 510 6.06 -33.42 -13.42
N THR A 511 6.84 -34.10 -14.27
CA THR A 511 6.33 -35.19 -15.11
C THR A 511 6.13 -36.49 -14.34
N GLN A 512 7.13 -36.93 -13.58
CA GLN A 512 7.17 -38.24 -12.95
C GLN A 512 6.45 -38.30 -11.61
N GLU A 513 6.53 -37.23 -10.81
CA GLU A 513 5.96 -37.24 -9.45
C GLU A 513 4.64 -36.48 -9.37
N LYS A 514 4.49 -35.40 -10.14
CA LYS A 514 3.28 -34.56 -10.10
C LYS A 514 2.29 -34.83 -11.22
N GLY A 515 2.62 -35.73 -12.15
CA GLY A 515 1.72 -36.18 -13.21
C GLY A 515 1.30 -35.07 -14.18
N PHE A 516 2.25 -34.21 -14.57
CA PHE A 516 2.04 -33.28 -15.68
C PHE A 516 2.45 -33.93 -17.00
N SER A 517 1.71 -33.64 -18.06
CA SER A 517 2.17 -33.87 -19.43
C SER A 517 3.53 -33.20 -19.71
N PRO A 518 4.41 -33.79 -20.56
CA PRO A 518 5.72 -33.23 -20.88
C PRO A 518 5.66 -31.78 -21.37
N GLU A 519 4.65 -31.43 -22.16
CA GLU A 519 4.48 -30.06 -22.65
C GLU A 519 4.19 -29.06 -21.51
N SER A 520 3.25 -29.39 -20.62
CA SER A 520 2.92 -28.57 -19.46
C SER A 520 4.11 -28.44 -18.51
N ALA A 521 4.81 -29.55 -18.22
CA ALA A 521 6.00 -29.56 -17.39
C ALA A 521 7.14 -28.70 -17.96
N PHE A 522 7.37 -28.77 -19.28
CA PHE A 522 8.35 -27.91 -19.96
C PHE A 522 7.96 -26.45 -19.83
N ASN A 523 6.70 -26.08 -20.10
CA ASN A 523 6.25 -24.69 -20.05
C ASN A 523 6.40 -24.08 -18.64
N ILE A 524 6.10 -24.85 -17.58
CA ILE A 524 6.29 -24.42 -16.19
C ILE A 524 7.78 -24.27 -15.88
N THR A 525 8.58 -25.32 -16.12
CA THR A 525 10.02 -25.32 -15.86
C THR A 525 10.72 -24.18 -16.59
N SER A 526 10.40 -24.02 -17.87
CA SER A 526 11.02 -23.02 -18.72
C SER A 526 10.78 -21.59 -18.23
N ARG A 527 9.58 -21.30 -17.69
CA ARG A 527 9.24 -19.99 -17.11
C ARG A 527 9.99 -19.74 -15.79
N ILE A 528 10.07 -20.75 -14.92
CA ILE A 528 10.80 -20.66 -13.65
C ILE A 528 12.30 -20.48 -13.87
N MET A 529 12.88 -21.04 -14.94
CA MET A 529 14.31 -20.90 -15.24
C MET A 529 14.69 -19.60 -15.98
N GLN A 530 13.72 -18.74 -16.33
CA GLN A 530 14.00 -17.47 -16.99
C GLN A 530 14.87 -16.55 -16.11
N GLY A 531 15.67 -15.70 -16.74
CA GLY A 531 16.56 -14.76 -16.07
C GLY A 531 17.72 -15.40 -15.29
N GLY A 532 17.83 -16.74 -15.23
CA GLY A 532 18.71 -17.45 -14.29
C GLY A 532 17.97 -17.99 -13.05
N GLY A 533 16.65 -17.81 -13.00
CA GLY A 533 15.74 -18.27 -11.94
C GLY A 533 14.73 -17.18 -11.57
N PHE A 534 13.48 -17.28 -12.03
CA PHE A 534 12.44 -16.29 -11.85
C PHE A 534 11.20 -16.88 -11.18
N ILE A 535 11.07 -16.68 -9.87
CA ILE A 535 9.96 -17.25 -9.09
C ILE A 535 8.68 -16.40 -9.12
N LYS A 536 8.55 -15.46 -10.07
CA LYS A 536 7.36 -14.57 -10.16
C LYS A 536 6.06 -15.37 -10.20
N ASP A 537 6.03 -16.46 -10.95
CA ASP A 537 4.82 -17.22 -11.25
C ASP A 537 4.15 -17.87 -10.02
N ILE A 538 4.76 -17.81 -8.83
CA ILE A 538 4.12 -18.22 -7.56
C ILE A 538 2.99 -17.26 -7.15
N ILE A 539 3.02 -16.00 -7.61
CA ILE A 539 2.09 -14.96 -7.17
C ILE A 539 0.63 -15.28 -7.52
N TYR A 540 0.39 -16.10 -8.54
CA TYR A 540 -0.95 -16.51 -8.95
C TYR A 540 -1.65 -17.33 -7.85
N LEU A 541 -1.05 -18.44 -7.41
CA LEU A 541 -1.62 -19.24 -6.33
C LEU A 541 -1.53 -18.50 -4.99
N LYS A 542 -0.42 -17.79 -4.73
CA LYS A 542 -0.25 -16.98 -3.52
C LYS A 542 -1.36 -15.93 -3.39
N GLY A 543 -1.66 -15.22 -4.47
CA GLY A 543 -2.73 -14.24 -4.55
C GLY A 543 -4.10 -14.85 -4.29
N LEU A 544 -4.40 -16.00 -4.92
CA LEU A 544 -5.66 -16.72 -4.70
C LEU A 544 -5.84 -17.14 -3.24
N VAL A 545 -4.81 -17.71 -2.61
CA VAL A 545 -4.81 -18.13 -1.20
C VAL A 545 -5.03 -16.93 -0.28
N LEU A 546 -4.28 -15.83 -0.48
CA LEU A 546 -4.40 -14.62 0.31
C LEU A 546 -5.80 -14.01 0.20
N LEU A 547 -6.35 -13.95 -1.01
CA LEU A 547 -7.66 -13.39 -1.26
C LEU A 547 -8.77 -14.27 -0.67
N ARG A 548 -8.69 -15.60 -0.80
CA ARG A 548 -9.61 -16.54 -0.14
C ARG A 548 -9.62 -16.31 1.38
N ASN A 549 -8.44 -16.25 2.00
CA ASN A 549 -8.29 -16.02 3.44
C ASN A 549 -8.87 -14.66 3.88
N TYR A 550 -8.68 -13.61 3.09
CA TYR A 550 -9.25 -12.28 3.35
C TYR A 550 -10.78 -12.30 3.29
N LEU A 551 -11.36 -12.90 2.25
CA LEU A 551 -12.81 -12.98 2.07
C LEU A 551 -13.47 -13.87 3.12
N GLN A 552 -12.85 -15.00 3.48
CA GLN A 552 -13.31 -15.88 4.56
C GLN A 552 -13.39 -15.17 5.92
N LYS A 553 -12.51 -14.19 6.16
CA LYS A 553 -12.51 -13.37 7.38
C LYS A 553 -13.51 -12.19 7.32
N GLY A 554 -14.37 -12.15 6.31
CA GLY A 554 -15.39 -11.12 6.14
C GLY A 554 -14.92 -9.88 5.38
N GLY A 555 -13.77 -9.94 4.72
CA GLY A 555 -13.26 -8.84 3.89
C GLY A 555 -14.21 -8.44 2.75
N ASP A 556 -14.23 -7.15 2.43
CA ASP A 556 -15.00 -6.60 1.31
C ASP A 556 -14.21 -6.68 0.00
N TYR A 557 -14.86 -7.13 -1.07
CA TYR A 557 -14.25 -7.27 -2.39
C TYR A 557 -14.07 -5.93 -3.10
N GLU A 558 -15.06 -5.05 -2.99
CA GLU A 558 -15.12 -3.81 -3.76
C GLU A 558 -13.95 -2.84 -3.54
N PRO A 559 -13.47 -2.60 -2.29
CA PRO A 559 -12.30 -1.75 -2.07
C PRO A 559 -11.02 -2.22 -2.79
N LEU A 560 -10.91 -3.52 -3.10
CA LEU A 560 -9.76 -4.10 -3.81
C LEU A 560 -9.69 -3.64 -5.27
N LEU A 561 -10.78 -3.08 -5.81
CA LEU A 561 -10.88 -2.61 -7.18
C LEU A 561 -10.47 -1.14 -7.36
N ALA A 562 -10.12 -0.44 -6.28
CA ALA A 562 -9.83 1.01 -6.30
C ALA A 562 -8.61 1.39 -7.17
N GLY A 563 -7.76 0.43 -7.49
CA GLY A 563 -6.57 0.58 -8.31
C GLY A 563 -5.65 -0.63 -8.18
N LYS A 564 -4.38 -0.44 -8.49
CA LYS A 564 -3.33 -1.45 -8.41
C LYS A 564 -2.51 -1.27 -7.13
N PHE A 565 -2.77 -2.12 -6.14
CA PHE A 565 -2.03 -2.15 -4.88
C PHE A 565 -1.97 -3.57 -4.31
N SER A 566 -1.13 -3.80 -3.30
CA SER A 566 -1.03 -5.08 -2.59
C SER A 566 -2.01 -5.12 -1.42
N LEU A 567 -2.48 -6.31 -1.02
CA LEU A 567 -3.43 -6.46 0.10
C LEU A 567 -2.92 -5.84 1.41
N LYS A 568 -1.60 -5.81 1.64
CA LYS A 568 -0.97 -5.14 2.79
C LYS A 568 -1.20 -3.62 2.82
N HIS A 569 -1.48 -3.00 1.67
CA HIS A 569 -1.79 -1.57 1.55
C HIS A 569 -3.27 -1.26 1.73
N LEU A 570 -4.14 -2.27 1.86
CA LEU A 570 -5.60 -2.06 1.89
C LEU A 570 -6.02 -1.08 2.98
N ASP A 571 -5.43 -1.19 4.18
CA ASP A 571 -5.76 -0.29 5.29
C ASP A 571 -5.34 1.16 4.99
N VAL A 572 -4.20 1.36 4.34
CA VAL A 572 -3.74 2.68 3.91
C VAL A 572 -4.63 3.24 2.80
N VAL A 573 -5.02 2.41 1.82
CA VAL A 573 -5.95 2.83 0.76
C VAL A 573 -7.30 3.21 1.36
N LYS A 574 -7.84 2.41 2.28
CA LYS A 574 -9.08 2.71 3.00
C LYS A 574 -8.97 4.01 3.80
N GLU A 575 -7.88 4.20 4.55
CA GLU A 575 -7.59 5.46 5.25
C GLU A 575 -7.62 6.65 4.28
N LEU A 576 -6.88 6.56 3.16
CA LEU A 576 -6.76 7.68 2.24
C LEU A 576 -8.10 7.97 1.54
N THR A 577 -8.91 6.95 1.27
CA THR A 577 -10.29 7.12 0.80
C THR A 577 -11.18 7.78 1.86
N GLU A 578 -11.10 7.37 3.13
CA GLU A 578 -11.85 7.98 4.24
C GLU A 578 -11.46 9.46 4.45
N ARG A 579 -10.18 9.80 4.24
CA ARG A 579 -9.65 11.17 4.26
C ARG A 579 -10.00 12.00 3.02
N GLN A 580 -10.71 11.42 2.05
CA GLN A 580 -11.02 12.04 0.74
C GLN A 580 -9.76 12.42 -0.07
N VAL A 581 -8.62 11.78 0.23
CA VAL A 581 -7.39 11.86 -0.56
C VAL A 581 -7.50 10.96 -1.78
N LEU A 582 -8.14 9.80 -1.64
CA LEU A 582 -8.47 8.88 -2.71
C LEU A 582 -9.99 8.84 -2.94
N ASN A 583 -10.36 8.44 -4.14
CA ASN A 583 -11.75 8.24 -4.54
C ASN A 583 -12.15 6.77 -4.34
N PRO A 584 -13.44 6.47 -4.09
CA PRO A 584 -13.97 5.11 -4.25
C PRO A 584 -13.76 4.58 -5.68
N PRO A 585 -13.73 3.24 -5.89
CA PRO A 585 -13.64 2.66 -7.23
C PRO A 585 -14.81 3.14 -8.09
N LYS A 586 -14.51 3.57 -9.33
CA LYS A 586 -15.54 4.04 -10.27
C LYS A 586 -16.27 2.91 -10.98
N LEU A 587 -15.54 1.87 -11.34
CA LEU A 587 -16.04 0.73 -12.10
C LEU A 587 -16.08 -0.53 -11.25
N ARG A 588 -17.12 -1.34 -11.49
CA ARG A 588 -17.27 -2.70 -10.99
C ARG A 588 -17.38 -3.67 -12.19
N PRO A 589 -16.77 -4.87 -12.13
CA PRO A 589 -16.89 -5.85 -13.19
C PRO A 589 -18.31 -6.43 -13.24
N SER A 590 -18.75 -6.85 -14.44
CA SER A 590 -20.12 -7.31 -14.67
C SER A 590 -20.50 -8.52 -13.81
N TYR A 591 -19.55 -9.45 -13.60
CA TYR A 591 -19.79 -10.69 -12.86
C TYR A 591 -20.20 -10.50 -11.40
N LEU A 592 -19.79 -9.41 -10.73
CA LEU A 592 -20.10 -9.20 -9.30
C LEU A 592 -21.60 -9.07 -9.02
N THR A 593 -22.39 -8.76 -10.05
CA THR A 593 -23.85 -8.68 -9.93
C THR A 593 -24.57 -9.99 -10.22
N SER A 594 -23.89 -10.96 -10.82
CA SER A 594 -24.47 -12.26 -11.19
C SER A 594 -24.74 -13.14 -9.97
N ASP A 595 -25.78 -13.95 -10.03
CA ASP A 595 -26.14 -14.83 -8.92
C ASP A 595 -25.12 -15.94 -8.70
N ILE A 596 -24.54 -16.48 -9.79
CA ILE A 596 -23.46 -17.46 -9.75
C ILE A 596 -22.25 -16.93 -8.96
N ALA A 597 -21.83 -15.69 -9.22
CA ALA A 597 -20.71 -15.11 -8.49
C ALA A 597 -21.03 -14.88 -7.01
N LYS A 598 -22.26 -14.49 -6.66
CA LYS A 598 -22.69 -14.34 -5.26
C LYS A 598 -22.67 -15.68 -4.52
N GLU A 599 -23.20 -16.73 -5.13
CA GLU A 599 -23.19 -18.08 -4.58
C GLU A 599 -21.76 -18.58 -4.34
N ARG A 600 -20.88 -18.45 -5.33
CA ARG A 600 -19.47 -18.85 -5.20
C ARG A 600 -18.70 -18.01 -4.19
N LEU A 601 -18.98 -16.71 -4.10
CA LEU A 601 -18.40 -15.84 -3.08
C LEU A 601 -18.85 -16.27 -1.67
N GLN A 602 -20.10 -16.73 -1.53
CA GLN A 602 -20.61 -17.28 -0.27
C GLN A 602 -19.89 -18.59 0.10
N LEU A 603 -19.66 -19.50 -0.85
CA LEU A 603 -18.88 -20.71 -0.61
C LEU A 603 -17.46 -20.40 -0.10
N ILE A 604 -16.81 -19.38 -0.66
CA ILE A 604 -15.50 -18.91 -0.17
C ILE A 604 -15.61 -18.42 1.29
N ARG A 605 -16.65 -17.65 1.61
CA ARG A 605 -16.89 -17.14 2.97
C ARG A 605 -17.14 -18.28 3.98
N GLU A 606 -17.75 -19.38 3.52
CA GLU A 606 -17.99 -20.59 4.30
C GLU A 606 -16.74 -21.48 4.43
N GLY A 607 -15.64 -21.14 3.74
CA GLY A 607 -14.35 -21.83 3.86
C GLY A 607 -14.12 -22.92 2.83
N LEU A 608 -14.68 -22.81 1.62
CA LEU A 608 -14.41 -23.72 0.51
C LEU A 608 -12.89 -23.93 0.31
N PRO A 609 -12.40 -25.19 0.32
CA PRO A 609 -11.00 -25.50 0.04
C PRO A 609 -10.60 -25.10 -1.39
N ILE A 610 -9.34 -24.68 -1.58
CA ILE A 610 -8.84 -24.22 -2.89
C ILE A 610 -8.84 -25.36 -3.91
N SER A 611 -8.56 -26.60 -3.50
CA SER A 611 -8.63 -27.78 -4.40
C SER A 611 -10.05 -28.01 -4.96
N GLN A 612 -11.09 -27.45 -4.34
CA GLN A 612 -12.48 -27.51 -4.77
C GLN A 612 -12.93 -26.26 -5.54
N MET A 613 -12.06 -25.26 -5.71
CA MET A 613 -12.35 -24.05 -6.51
C MET A 613 -12.21 -24.32 -8.01
N ILE A 614 -12.82 -25.40 -8.50
CA ILE A 614 -12.83 -25.77 -9.91
C ILE A 614 -14.25 -25.96 -10.38
N ASN A 615 -14.49 -25.75 -11.67
CA ASN A 615 -15.74 -26.19 -12.28
C ASN A 615 -15.74 -27.74 -12.37
N PRO A 616 -16.79 -28.43 -11.85
CA PRO A 616 -16.88 -29.89 -11.86
C PRO A 616 -16.66 -30.52 -13.24
#